data_AF-A0A7C4YIS8-F1
#
_entry.id   AF-A0A7C4YIS8-F1
#
_cell.length_a   1.000
_cell.length_b   1.000
_cell.length_c   1.000
_cell.angle_alpha   90.00
_cell.angle_beta   90.00
_cell.angle_gamma   90.00
#
_symmetry.space_group_name_H-M   'P 1'
#
loop_
_entity.id
_entity.type
_entity.pdbx_description
1 polymer ?
#
loop_
_entity_poly.entity_id
_entity_poly.type
_entity_poly.pdbx_seq_one_letter_code
_entity_poly.pdbx_strand_id
1 'polypeptide(L)' 'MALLSVLGFGGLITLGIVIVFLLGGLLLDSYMGTKPIFTMLLMIVSAPISIIVMYRVMMRSISKLIPPAKIPDGESEPKG' A
#
# COMPACT_ATOMS: atom_id res chain seq x y z
N MET A 1 15.54 -5.48 -11.48
CA MET A 1 14.70 -4.27 -11.60
C MET A 1 13.56 -4.20 -10.59
N ALA A 2 12.91 -5.32 -10.22
CA ALA A 2 11.78 -5.35 -9.29
C ALA A 2 12.05 -4.76 -7.87
N LEU A 3 13.26 -4.96 -7.32
CA LEU A 3 13.61 -4.49 -5.97
C LEU A 3 13.65 -2.95 -5.88
N LEU A 4 14.19 -2.29 -6.92
CA LEU A 4 14.27 -0.83 -7.01
C LEU A 4 12.88 -0.19 -7.15
N SER A 5 11.97 -0.83 -7.90
CA SER A 5 10.59 -0.38 -8.00
C SER A 5 9.86 -0.48 -6.66
N VAL A 6 10.03 -1.58 -5.92
CA VAL A 6 9.35 -1.75 -4.61
C VAL A 6 9.84 -0.73 -3.59
N LEU A 7 11.16 -0.44 -3.57
CA LEU A 7 11.74 0.57 -2.67
C LEU A 7 11.28 1.99 -3.03
N GLY A 8 11.30 2.35 -4.32
CA GLY A 8 10.88 3.68 -4.78
C GLY A 8 9.39 3.95 -4.58
N PHE A 9 8.53 2.98 -4.92
CA PHE A 9 7.09 3.11 -4.71
C PHE A 9 6.71 3.11 -3.23
N GLY A 10 7.40 2.32 -2.40
CA GLY A 10 7.11 2.26 -0.97
C GLY A 10 7.31 3.61 -0.27
N GLY A 11 8.45 4.26 -0.54
CA GLY A 11 8.76 5.59 0.00
C GLY A 11 7.79 6.67 -0.50
N LEU A 12 7.52 6.68 -1.82
CA LEU A 12 6.65 7.69 -2.42
C LEU A 12 5.20 7.59 -1.93
N ILE A 13 4.67 6.37 -1.78
CA ILE A 13 3.33 6.14 -1.23
C ILE A 13 3.27 6.66 0.22
N THR A 14 4.30 6.36 1.02
CA THR A 14 4.35 6.81 2.42
C THR A 14 4.38 8.34 2.53
N LEU A 15 5.22 9.01 1.73
CA LEU A 15 5.23 10.48 1.65
C LEU A 15 3.87 11.04 1.23
N GLY A 16 3.25 10.44 0.21
CA GLY A 16 1.93 10.84 -0.27
C GLY A 16 0.87 10.77 0.84
N ILE A 17 0.87 9.68 1.62
CA ILE A 17 -0.04 9.52 2.76
C ILE A 17 0.19 10.63 3.80
N VAL A 18 1.44 10.90 4.17
CA VAL A 18 1.75 11.95 5.16
C VAL A 18 1.28 13.33 4.66
N ILE A 19 1.50 13.66 3.39
CA ILE A 19 1.05 14.93 2.80
C ILE A 19 -0.48 15.04 2.84
N VAL A 20 -1.20 13.99 2.44
CA VAL A 20 -2.68 13.98 2.46
C VAL A 20 -3.20 14.15 3.89
N PHE A 21 -2.62 13.47 4.86
CA PHE A 21 -3.03 13.57 6.26
C PHE A 21 -2.71 14.93 6.87
N LEU A 22 -1.54 15.50 6.54
CA LEU A 22 -1.13 16.82 7.00
C LEU A 22 -2.03 17.93 6.43
N LEU A 23 -2.24 17.92 5.11
CA LEU A 23 -3.08 18.92 4.44
C LEU A 23 -4.56 18.75 4.84
N GLY A 24 -5.06 17.51 4.90
CA GLY A 24 -6.41 17.22 5.35
C GLY A 24 -6.64 17.63 6.80
N GLY A 25 -5.68 17.34 7.68
CA GLY A 25 -5.72 17.75 9.09
C GLY A 25 -5.72 19.27 9.26
N LEU A 26 -4.84 19.97 8.53
CA LEU A 26 -4.72 21.42 8.61
C LEU A 26 -5.97 22.13 8.08
N LEU A 27 -6.55 21.64 6.98
CA LEU A 27 -7.80 22.16 6.44
C LEU A 27 -8.96 21.94 7.42
N LEU A 28 -9.03 20.76 8.03
CA LEU A 28 -10.07 20.43 9.00
C LEU A 28 -9.94 21.25 10.29
N ASP A 29 -8.71 21.41 10.81
CA ASP A 29 -8.42 22.26 11.96
C ASP A 29 -8.73 23.73 11.67
N SER A 30 -8.39 24.23 10.48
CA SER A 30 -8.71 25.59 10.06
C SER A 30 -10.21 25.84 9.92
N TYR A 31 -10.98 24.83 9.52
CA TYR A 31 -12.43 24.94 9.39
C TYR A 31 -13.14 24.88 10.75
N MET A 32 -12.67 24.03 11.66
CA MET A 32 -13.27 23.85 12.98
C MET A 32 -12.79 24.89 14.02
N GLY A 33 -11.82 25.74 13.66
CA GLY A 33 -11.22 26.70 14.59
C GLY A 33 -10.49 26.02 15.76
N THR A 34 -10.26 24.72 15.65
CA THR A 34 -9.53 23.95 16.65
C THR A 34 -8.04 24.22 16.48
N LYS A 35 -7.33 24.27 17.62
CA LYS A 35 -5.87 24.06 17.64
C LYS A 35 -5.53 22.77 16.87
N PRO A 36 -4.28 22.53 16.42
CA PRO A 36 -3.92 21.46 15.46
C PRO A 36 -4.10 20.01 15.99
N ILE A 37 -5.29 19.70 16.51
CA ILE A 37 -5.68 18.50 17.23
C ILE A 37 -6.14 17.47 16.21
N PHE A 38 -6.91 17.86 15.18
CA PHE A 38 -7.23 16.96 14.09
C PHE A 38 -5.97 16.57 13.34
N THR A 39 -5.08 17.52 13.05
CA THR A 39 -3.77 17.25 12.44
C THR A 39 -2.97 16.24 13.26
N MET A 40 -2.88 16.40 14.58
CA MET A 40 -2.19 15.43 15.45
C MET A 40 -2.86 14.06 15.43
N LEU A 41 -4.19 13.99 15.56
CA LEU A 41 -4.93 12.74 15.53
C LEU A 41 -4.74 12.01 14.19
N LEU A 42 -4.88 12.74 13.08
CA LEU A 42 -4.67 12.24 11.73
C LEU A 42 -3.23 11.70 11.60
N MET A 43 -2.23 12.42 12.10
CA MET A 43 -0.84 11.98 12.02
C MET A 43 -0.56 10.69 12.81
N ILE A 44 -1.22 10.49 13.96
CA ILE A 44 -1.15 9.22 14.70
C ILE A 44 -1.80 8.10 13.89
N VAL A 45 -2.94 8.38 13.27
CA VAL A 45 -3.70 7.43 12.45
C VAL A 45 -3.00 7.14 11.11
N SER A 46 -2.08 7.99 10.64
CA SER A 46 -1.37 7.78 9.38
C SER A 46 -0.43 6.58 9.43
N ALA A 47 0.17 6.29 10.60
CA ALA A 47 1.05 5.13 10.79
C ALA A 47 0.34 3.78 10.53
N PRO A 48 -0.78 3.45 11.20
CA PRO A 48 -1.51 2.22 10.91
C PRO A 48 -2.09 2.21 9.50
N ILE A 49 -2.55 3.35 8.97
CA ILE A 49 -3.07 3.44 7.59
C ILE A 49 -1.98 3.13 6.56
N SER A 50 -0.76 3.64 6.76
CA SER A 50 0.36 3.36 5.85
C SER A 50 0.63 1.86 5.74
N ILE A 51 0.63 1.15 6.87
CA ILE A 51 0.84 -0.31 6.91
C ILE A 51 -0.27 -1.03 6.12
N ILE A 52 -1.53 -0.66 6.33
CA ILE A 52 -2.68 -1.28 5.64
C ILE A 52 -2.61 -1.05 4.13
N VAL A 53 -2.30 0.18 3.70
CA VAL A 53 -2.20 0.54 2.28
C VAL A 53 -1.05 -0.23 1.63
N MET A 54 0.13 -0.23 2.25
CA MET A 54 1.30 -0.94 1.74
C MET A 54 1.04 -2.44 1.62
N TYR A 55 0.41 -3.05 2.63
CA TYR A 55 0.04 -4.47 2.62
C TYR A 55 -0.88 -4.80 1.43
N ARG A 56 -1.91 -3.99 1.17
CA ARG A 56 -2.81 -4.20 0.02
C ARG A 56 -2.12 -4.01 -1.33
N VAL A 57 -1.26 -3.00 -1.46
CA VAL A 57 -0.51 -2.74 -2.69
C VAL A 57 0.47 -3.89 -2.97
N MET A 58 1.17 -4.35 -1.94
CA MET A 58 2.11 -5.46 -2.04
C MET A 58 1.40 -6.75 -2.47
N MET A 59 0.30 -7.12 -1.81
CA MET A 59 -0.41 -8.36 -2.16
C MET A 59 -0.98 -8.35 -3.58
N ARG A 60 -1.53 -7.22 -4.04
CA ARG A 60 -1.96 -7.07 -5.45
C ARG A 60 -0.82 -7.21 -6.43
N SER A 61 0.39 -6.79 -6.06
CA SER A 61 1.57 -6.90 -6.91
C SER A 61 2.07 -8.35 -6.97
N ILE A 62 2.11 -9.04 -5.82
CA ILE A 62 2.54 -10.45 -5.74
C ILE A 62 1.58 -11.37 -6.51
N SER A 63 0.26 -11.18 -6.40
CA SER A 63 -0.72 -11.99 -7.14
C SER A 63 -0.58 -11.89 -8.67
N LYS A 64 0.03 -10.82 -9.19
CA LYS A 64 0.33 -10.68 -10.61
C LYS A 64 1.67 -11.31 -11.02
N LEU A 65 2.56 -11.52 -10.05
CA LEU A 65 3.92 -12.04 -10.27
C LEU A 65 4.01 -13.56 -10.09
N ILE A 66 3.06 -14.16 -9.36
CA ILE A 66 2.92 -15.62 -9.25
C ILE A 66 1.87 -16.06 -10.27
N PRO A 67 2.24 -16.44 -11.52
CA PRO A 67 1.34 -17.21 -12.36
C PRO A 67 0.93 -18.48 -11.58
N PRO A 68 -0.34 -18.95 -11.68
CA PRO A 68 -0.71 -20.23 -11.09
C PRO A 68 0.33 -21.24 -11.56
N ALA A 69 0.99 -21.92 -10.62
CA ALA A 69 1.98 -22.93 -10.95
C ALA A 69 1.33 -23.86 -11.96
N LYS A 70 1.84 -23.87 -13.20
CA LYS A 70 1.40 -24.83 -14.20
C LYS A 70 1.81 -26.18 -13.64
N ILE A 71 0.85 -26.88 -13.03
CA ILE A 71 0.99 -28.29 -12.69
C ILE A 71 1.32 -28.96 -14.02
N PRO A 72 2.47 -29.64 -14.18
CA PRO A 72 2.77 -30.36 -15.41
C PRO A 72 1.62 -31.33 -15.62
N ASP A 73 0.86 -31.11 -16.70
CA ASP A 73 -0.20 -32.00 -17.10
C ASP A 73 0.41 -33.40 -17.17
N GLY A 74 -0.10 -34.30 -16.34
CA GLY A 74 0.45 -35.64 -16.20
C GLY A 74 0.61 -36.28 -17.56
N GLU A 75 1.81 -36.80 -17.80
CA GLU A 75 2.14 -37.68 -18.91
C GLU A 75 1.16 -38.86 -18.93
N SER A 76 0.00 -38.69 -19.55
CA SER A 76 -0.85 -39.79 -19.97
C SER A 76 -0.26 -40.34 -21.26
N GLU A 77 0.78 -41.18 -21.16
CA GLU A 77 1.12 -42.09 -22.24
C GLU A 77 -0.01 -43.14 -22.37
N PRO A 78 -0.69 -43.26 -23.52
CA PRO A 78 -1.37 -44.48 -23.87
C PRO A 78 -0.32 -45.39 -24.52
N LYS A 79 0.05 -46.49 -23.85
CA LYS A 79 0.73 -47.60 -24.51
C LYS A 79 -0.24 -48.77 -24.62
N GLY A 80 -0.73 -48.96 -25.84
CA GLY A 80 -1.47 -50.15 -26.26
C GLY A 80 -0.54 -51.33 -26.54
#